data_AF-A0A1I7YQ27-F1
#
_entry.id   AF-A0A1I7YQ27-F1
#
_cell.length_a   1.000
_cell.length_b   1.000
_cell.length_c   1.000
_cell.angle_alpha   90.00
_cell.angle_beta   90.00
_cell.angle_gamma   90.00
#
_symmetry.space_group_name_H-M   'P 1'
#
loop_
_entity.id
_entity.type
_entity.pdbx_description
1 polymer ?
#
loop_
_entity_poly.entity_id
_entity_poly.type
_entity_poly.pdbx_seq_one_letter_code
_entity_poly.pdbx_strand_id
1 'polypeptide(L)'
;MFLLAAKKVAESVTEKNLKEGRIYPRLKEIREISIKIAVQIAEECYKNGTAMLYPEPEDKEAFIRAQVYSVDYDELINKTYDWPAPDMKQGFPFPPVCHVSMDD
;
A
#
# COMPACT_ATOMS: atom_id res chain seq x y z
N MET A 1 -13.66 -12.50 -15.08
CA MET A 1 -12.78 -11.33 -14.84
C MET A 1 -13.13 -10.15 -15.74
N PHE A 2 -12.93 -10.18 -17.07
CA PHE A 2 -13.26 -9.03 -17.93
C PHE A 2 -14.72 -8.55 -17.89
N LEU A 3 -15.68 -9.49 -17.83
CA LEU A 3 -17.09 -9.15 -17.68
C LEU A 3 -17.38 -8.39 -16.37
N LEU A 4 -16.67 -8.73 -15.29
CA LEU A 4 -16.81 -8.07 -13.99
C LEU A 4 -16.31 -6.63 -14.09
N ALA A 5 -15.15 -6.43 -14.73
CA ALA A 5 -14.62 -5.09 -14.99
C ALA A 5 -15.59 -4.25 -15.85
N ALA A 6 -16.15 -4.82 -16.92
CA ALA A 6 -17.12 -4.14 -17.77
C ALA A 6 -18.38 -3.70 -17.01
N LYS A 7 -18.92 -4.58 -16.15
CA LYS A 7 -20.03 -4.23 -15.25
C LYS A 7 -19.65 -3.06 -14.34
N LYS A 8 -18.45 -3.09 -13.76
CA LYS A 8 -18.01 -2.03 -12.85
C LYS A 8 -17.82 -0.68 -13.52
N VAL A 9 -17.33 -0.68 -14.76
CA VAL A 9 -17.24 0.55 -15.59
C VAL A 9 -18.63 1.10 -15.87
N ALA A 10 -19.60 0.24 -16.22
CA ALA A 10 -20.98 0.65 -16.48
C ALA A 10 -21.65 1.23 -15.21
N GLU A 11 -21.45 0.61 -14.04
CA GLU A 11 -21.93 1.12 -12.74
C GLU A 11 -21.34 2.50 -12.39
N SER A 12 -20.16 2.83 -12.91
CA SER A 12 -19.48 4.10 -12.63
C SER A 12 -20.01 5.26 -13.47
N VAL A 13 -20.94 5.01 -14.40
CA VAL A 13 -21.57 6.06 -15.23
C VAL A 13 -22.66 6.76 -14.42
N THR A 14 -22.42 8.03 -14.06
CA THR A 14 -23.41 8.85 -13.35
C THR A 14 -24.61 9.22 -14.23
N GLU A 15 -25.78 9.49 -13.61
CA GLU A 15 -26.95 9.99 -14.35
C GLU A 15 -26.67 11.28 -15.13
N LYS A 16 -25.78 12.13 -14.60
CA LYS A 16 -25.37 13.35 -15.30
C LYS A 16 -24.68 13.03 -16.62
N ASN A 17 -23.76 12.06 -16.61
CA ASN A 17 -23.09 11.58 -17.82
C ASN A 17 -24.14 11.07 -18.83
N LEU A 18 -25.14 10.32 -18.36
CA LEU A 18 -26.19 9.79 -19.21
C LEU A 18 -27.10 10.90 -19.80
N LYS A 19 -27.45 11.92 -19.00
CA LYS A 19 -28.21 13.10 -19.45
C LYS A 19 -27.45 13.91 -20.51
N GLU A 20 -26.12 13.91 -20.45
CA GLU A 20 -25.24 14.49 -21.46
C GLU A 20 -25.03 13.59 -22.69
N GLY A 21 -25.66 12.41 -22.75
CA GLY A 21 -25.52 11.43 -23.84
C GLY A 21 -24.23 10.62 -23.79
N ARG A 22 -23.50 10.63 -22.66
CA ARG A 22 -22.26 9.87 -22.47
C ARG A 22 -22.55 8.47 -21.95
N ILE A 23 -22.05 7.47 -22.67
CA ILE A 23 -22.16 6.05 -22.31
C ILE A 23 -20.97 5.53 -21.48
N TYR A 24 -19.93 6.37 -21.29
CA TYR A 24 -18.74 6.06 -20.51
C TYR A 24 -18.50 7.10 -19.41
N PRO A 25 -17.83 6.73 -18.32
CA PRO A 25 -17.42 7.67 -17.29
C PRO A 25 -16.34 8.63 -17.80
N ARG A 26 -16.03 9.66 -17.02
CA ARG A 26 -15.04 10.66 -17.43
C ARG A 26 -13.64 10.07 -17.35
N LEU A 27 -12.77 10.39 -18.31
CA LEU A 27 -11.38 9.87 -18.33
C LEU A 27 -10.59 10.23 -17.07
N LYS A 28 -10.88 11.36 -16.42
CA LYS A 28 -10.26 11.76 -15.15
C LYS A 28 -10.51 10.76 -14.02
N GLU A 29 -11.60 10.00 -14.07
CA GLU A 29 -12.02 9.05 -13.04
C GLU A 29 -11.39 7.66 -13.24
N ILE A 30 -10.61 7.46 -14.31
CA ILE A 30 -10.08 6.13 -14.66
C ILE A 30 -9.25 5.49 -13.54
N ARG A 31 -8.45 6.27 -12.80
CA ARG A 31 -7.65 5.73 -11.68
C ARG A 31 -8.55 5.17 -10.57
N GLU A 32 -9.60 5.91 -10.21
CA GLU A 32 -10.56 5.48 -9.19
C GLU A 32 -11.37 4.26 -9.64
N ILE A 33 -11.77 4.23 -10.91
CA ILE A 33 -12.50 3.10 -11.49
C ILE A 33 -11.63 1.85 -11.52
N SER A 34 -10.33 1.98 -11.86
CA SER A 34 -9.38 0.87 -11.82
C SER A 34 -9.23 0.28 -10.41
N ILE A 35 -9.19 1.12 -9.37
CA ILE A 35 -9.17 0.65 -7.97
C ILE A 35 -10.44 -0.15 -7.67
N LYS A 36 -11.62 0.37 -8.02
CA LYS A 36 -12.90 -0.33 -7.81
C LYS A 36 -12.99 -1.66 -8.56
N ILE A 37 -12.46 -1.73 -9.77
CA ILE A 37 -12.36 -2.98 -10.53
C ILE A 37 -11.44 -3.97 -9.80
N ALA A 38 -10.27 -3.52 -9.33
CA ALA A 38 -9.31 -4.36 -8.63
C ALA A 38 -9.90 -4.93 -7.33
N VAL A 39 -10.66 -4.13 -6.56
CA VAL A 39 -11.36 -4.59 -5.35
C VAL A 39 -12.35 -5.70 -5.69
N GLN A 40 -13.20 -5.49 -6.70
CA GLN A 40 -14.19 -6.48 -7.10
C GLN A 40 -13.55 -7.77 -7.63
N ILE A 41 -12.45 -7.65 -8.38
CA ILE A 41 -11.66 -8.80 -8.83
C ILE A 41 -11.06 -9.55 -7.63
N ALA A 42 -10.49 -8.83 -6.66
CA ALA A 42 -9.92 -9.45 -5.46
C ALA A 42 -10.99 -10.24 -4.70
N GLU A 43 -12.16 -9.65 -4.45
CA GLU A 43 -13.28 -10.34 -3.81
C GLU A 43 -13.68 -11.62 -4.53
N GLU A 44 -13.85 -11.57 -5.86
CA GLU A 44 -14.24 -12.73 -6.64
C GLU A 44 -13.12 -13.78 -6.71
N CYS A 45 -11.84 -13.39 -6.70
CA CYS A 45 -10.72 -14.31 -6.68
C CYS A 45 -10.55 -15.02 -5.33
N TYR A 46 -10.76 -14.32 -4.21
CA TYR A 46 -10.74 -14.94 -2.89
C TYR A 46 -11.92 -15.90 -2.70
N LYS A 47 -13.13 -15.52 -3.12
CA LYS A 47 -14.31 -16.41 -3.09
C LYS A 47 -14.12 -17.68 -3.90
N ASN A 48 -13.52 -17.58 -5.09
CA ASN A 48 -13.32 -18.71 -5.99
C ASN A 48 -12.05 -19.52 -5.68
N GLY A 49 -11.25 -19.12 -4.69
CA GLY A 49 -9.98 -19.77 -4.35
C GLY A 49 -8.89 -19.64 -5.43
N THR A 50 -9.00 -18.65 -6.32
CA THR A 50 -8.01 -18.38 -7.38
C THR A 50 -6.98 -17.33 -6.99
N ALA A 51 -7.17 -16.64 -5.86
CA ALA A 51 -6.18 -15.70 -5.32
C ALA A 51 -4.98 -16.45 -4.71
N MET A 52 -3.77 -16.04 -5.08
CA MET A 52 -2.52 -16.61 -4.55
C MET A 52 -1.93 -15.84 -3.37
N LEU A 53 -2.36 -14.59 -3.15
CA LEU A 53 -1.90 -13.79 -2.02
C LEU A 53 -2.55 -14.29 -0.74
N TYR A 54 -1.75 -14.58 0.28
CA TYR A 54 -2.22 -15.06 1.58
C TYR A 54 -1.41 -14.40 2.72
N PRO A 55 -2.04 -13.99 3.83
CA PRO A 55 -3.48 -14.06 4.13
C PRO A 55 -4.33 -13.08 3.29
N GLU A 56 -5.65 -13.32 3.25
CA GLU A 56 -6.59 -12.36 2.68
C GLU A 56 -6.55 -11.05 3.49
N PRO A 57 -6.32 -9.89 2.86
CA PRO A 57 -6.26 -8.62 3.57
C PRO A 57 -7.64 -8.28 4.16
N GLU A 58 -7.65 -7.80 5.41
CA GLU A 58 -8.88 -7.41 6.13
C GLU A 58 -9.64 -6.32 5.36
N ASP A 59 -8.94 -5.27 4.94
CA ASP A 59 -9.45 -4.22 4.06
C ASP A 59 -8.77 -4.29 2.69
N LYS A 60 -9.50 -4.87 1.72
CA LYS A 60 -9.04 -5.02 0.33
C LYS A 60 -8.85 -3.68 -0.36
N GLU A 61 -9.70 -2.70 -0.07
CA GLU A 61 -9.63 -1.39 -0.72
C GLU A 61 -8.42 -0.61 -0.22
N ALA A 62 -8.21 -0.55 1.10
CA ALA A 62 -7.03 0.08 1.68
C ALA A 62 -5.73 -0.60 1.21
N PHE A 63 -5.73 -1.95 1.16
CA PHE A 63 -4.59 -2.70 0.64
C PHE A 63 -4.27 -2.33 -0.81
N ILE A 64 -5.27 -2.32 -1.69
CA ILE A 64 -5.07 -1.97 -3.11
C ILE A 64 -4.60 -0.52 -3.24
N ARG A 65 -5.20 0.43 -2.51
CA ARG A 65 -4.80 1.85 -2.53
C ARG A 65 -3.34 2.03 -2.12
N ALA A 66 -2.86 1.26 -1.14
CA ALA A 66 -1.45 1.29 -0.71
C ALA A 66 -0.47 0.75 -1.77
N GLN A 67 -0.94 -0.08 -2.71
CA GLN A 67 -0.12 -0.64 -3.80
C GLN A 67 -0.16 0.21 -5.09
N VAL A 68 -1.07 1.19 -5.18
CA VAL A 68 -1.15 2.07 -6.35
C VAL A 68 0.08 2.99 -6.40
N TYR A 69 0.65 3.13 -7.58
CA TYR A 69 1.79 4.02 -7.82
C TYR A 69 1.47 5.48 -7.46
N SER A 70 2.26 6.05 -6.55
CA SER A 70 2.26 7.47 -6.22
C SER A 70 3.08 8.27 -7.22
N VAL A 71 2.62 9.47 -7.55
CA VAL A 71 3.36 10.39 -8.44
C VAL A 71 4.29 11.34 -7.68
N ASP A 72 4.17 11.36 -6.35
CA ASP A 72 4.97 12.21 -5.48
C ASP A 72 6.39 11.65 -5.34
N TYR A 73 7.36 12.52 -5.08
CA TYR A 73 8.73 12.07 -4.86
C TYR A 73 8.87 11.40 -3.50
N ASP A 74 9.61 10.29 -3.48
CA ASP A 74 9.98 9.60 -2.25
C ASP A 74 11.19 10.27 -1.58
N GLU A 75 11.23 10.18 -0.25
CA GLU A 75 12.40 10.59 0.53
C GLU A 75 13.54 9.58 0.31
N LEU A 76 14.63 10.05 -0.30
CA LEU A 76 15.82 9.24 -0.53
C LEU A 76 16.77 9.20 0.68
N ILE A 77 16.52 10.04 1.68
CA ILE A 77 17.33 10.15 2.90
C ILE A 77 16.72 9.26 3.98
N ASN A 78 17.57 8.52 4.69
CA ASN A 78 17.13 7.65 5.78
C ASN A 78 16.46 8.44 6.92
N LYS A 79 15.34 7.92 7.42
CA LYS A 79 14.66 8.45 8.60
C LYS A 79 15.41 8.01 9.86
N THR A 80 15.94 8.97 10.60
CA THR A 80 16.54 8.73 11.93
C THR A 80 15.43 8.66 12.98
N TYR A 81 15.57 7.75 13.95
CA TYR A 81 14.70 7.67 15.12
C TYR A 81 15.55 7.37 16.35
N ASP A 82 15.17 7.94 17.49
CA ASP A 82 15.89 7.76 18.74
C ASP A 82 15.48 6.46 19.42
N TRP A 83 16.47 5.73 19.93
CA TRP A 83 16.24 4.63 20.86
C TRP A 83 16.06 5.16 22.29
N PRO A 84 15.56 4.36 23.24
CA PRO A 84 15.58 4.75 24.64
C PRO A 84 16.99 5.19 25.06
N ALA A 85 17.08 6.33 25.75
CA ALA A 85 18.35 6.94 26.18
C ALA A 85 19.37 5.98 26.84
N PRO A 86 19.00 5.01 27.70
CA PRO A 86 19.97 4.05 28.24
C PRO A 86 20.62 3.15 27.18
N ASP A 87 19.89 2.83 26.10
CA ASP A 87 20.34 1.92 25.04
C ASP A 87 21.15 2.64 23.95
N MET A 88 21.14 3.97 23.94
CA MET A 88 21.98 4.80 23.06
C MET A 88 23.37 5.08 23.66
N LYS A 89 23.63 4.66 24.90
CA LYS A 89 24.90 4.92 25.58
C LYS A 89 26.00 4.08 24.94
N GLN A 90 27.06 4.76 24.51
CA GLN A 90 28.28 4.10 24.07
C GLN A 90 29.12 3.67 25.27
N GLY A 91 29.80 2.53 25.13
CA GLY A 91 30.64 1.95 26.18
C GLY A 91 30.03 0.70 26.79
N PHE A 92 30.77 0.08 27.71
CA PHE A 92 30.31 -1.13 28.35
C PHE A 92 29.19 -0.82 29.36
N PRO A 93 28.11 -1.62 29.39
CA PRO A 93 27.05 -1.47 30.40
C PRO A 93 27.55 -1.78 31.82
N PHE A 94 28.64 -2.55 31.90
CA PHE A 94 29.33 -2.88 33.14
C PHE A 94 30.75 -2.32 33.09
N PRO A 95 31.33 -1.93 34.24
CA PRO A 95 32.70 -1.44 34.29
C PRO A 95 33.66 -2.50 33.72
N PRO A 96 34.47 -2.18 32.68
CA PRO A 96 35.44 -3.11 32.13
C PRO A 96 36.61 -3.29 33.09
N VAL A 97 37.22 -4.47 33.09
CA VAL A 97 38.54 -4.68 33.71
C VAL A 97 39.58 -4.10 32.75
N CYS A 98 40.35 -3.10 33.20
CA CYS A 98 41.42 -2.53 32.38
C CYS A 98 42.53 -3.56 32.15
N HIS A 99 42.80 -3.89 30.90
CA HIS A 99 44.02 -4.61 30.53
C HIS A 99 45.19 -3.61 30.51
N VAL A 100 46.23 -3.89 31.28
CA VAL A 100 47.48 -3.09 31.30
C VAL A 100 48.37 -3.57 30.15
N SER A 101 48.87 -2.63 29.35
CA SER A 101 49.90 -2.93 28.33
C SER A 101 51.24 -3.20 29.00
N MET A 102 52.08 -4.00 28.34
CA MET A 102 53.40 -4.41 28.85
C MET A 102 54.43 -3.25 28.94
N ASP A 103 54.09 -2.05 28.46
CA ASP A 103 54.98 -0.91 28.27
C ASP A 103 54.71 0.28 29.25
N ASP A 104 53.95 0.06 30.33
CA ASP A 104 53.74 1.03 31.43
C ASP A 104 54.61 0.75 32.67
#